data_AF-A0A8S1Y854-F1
#
_entry.id   AF-A0A8S1Y854-F1
#
_cell.length_a   1.000
_cell.length_b   1.000
_cell.length_c   1.000
_cell.angle_alpha   90.00
_cell.angle_beta   90.00
_cell.angle_gamma   90.00
#
_symmetry.space_group_name_H-M   'P 1'
#
loop_
_entity.id
_entity.type
_entity.pdbx_description
1 polymer ?
#
loop_
_entity_poly.entity_id
_entity_poly.type
_entity_poly.pdbx_seq_one_letter_code
_entity_poly.pdbx_strand_id
1 'polypeptide(L)'
;MSQQAQKGGKGAQPKTDAKQQPAAQTKVAKPQETKENVMRKIRIEKLMVHICAGESGDKLTKAAKVLEDLTGQKPVFGKARYTVRSFGIRRNEKISVFCTIRGDQARDILVRGLRVKEMELKKRNFSDSGNFGFGIQEHIDLGLKYDPYTGIFGMDFYVVLSRPGLRVAQRKSRNSRLGTQQRVTKKEAVEWFKQTFEGNVY
;
A
#
# COMPACT_ATOMS: atom_id res chain seq x y z
N MET A 1 -14.23 43.18 92.52
CA MET A 1 -14.18 41.77 92.04
C MET A 1 -14.22 41.86 90.52
N SER A 2 -13.30 41.45 89.68
CA SER A 2 -12.02 40.71 89.72
C SER A 2 -11.31 41.10 88.40
N GLN A 3 -10.05 41.57 88.43
CA GLN A 3 -8.85 40.92 87.85
C GLN A 3 -9.09 40.14 86.52
N GLN A 4 -8.25 40.10 85.49
CA GLN A 4 -7.00 40.74 85.00
C GLN A 4 -6.59 39.85 83.79
N ALA A 5 -5.97 40.41 82.74
CA ALA A 5 -4.84 39.84 81.94
C ALA A 5 -4.81 40.51 80.54
N GLN A 6 -3.96 41.49 80.17
CA GLN A 6 -2.49 41.47 79.93
C GLN A 6 -2.06 40.36 78.93
N LYS A 7 -1.33 40.55 77.81
CA LYS A 7 -0.33 41.51 77.25
C LYS A 7 -0.41 41.42 75.70
N GLY A 8 -0.20 42.46 74.87
CA GLY A 8 1.09 43.09 74.48
C GLY A 8 1.90 42.20 73.50
N GLY A 9 2.37 42.57 72.31
CA GLY A 9 2.38 43.83 71.54
C GLY A 9 3.21 43.70 70.23
N LYS A 10 3.11 44.76 69.39
CA LYS A 10 4.06 45.31 68.40
C LYS A 10 4.68 44.41 67.28
N GLY A 11 4.20 44.64 66.06
CA GLY A 11 4.92 45.32 64.96
C GLY A 11 6.12 44.64 64.28
N ALA A 12 6.04 44.47 62.95
CA ALA A 12 6.96 45.03 61.93
C ALA A 12 6.82 44.27 60.59
N GLN A 13 6.56 45.01 59.50
CA GLN A 13 6.80 44.54 58.14
C GLN A 13 8.31 44.59 57.80
N PRO A 14 8.79 43.73 56.89
CA PRO A 14 9.81 44.12 55.92
C PRO A 14 9.30 43.80 54.48
N LYS A 15 9.14 44.81 53.62
CA LYS A 15 10.11 45.33 52.62
C LYS A 15 10.46 44.35 51.47
N THR A 16 9.77 44.59 50.35
CA THR A 16 10.25 44.84 48.97
C THR A 16 11.25 43.91 48.25
N ASP A 17 10.94 43.77 46.96
CA ASP A 17 11.83 43.54 45.80
C ASP A 17 12.14 42.11 45.34
N ALA A 18 11.31 41.61 44.40
CA ALA A 18 11.81 40.86 43.25
C ALA A 18 10.86 41.01 42.05
N LYS A 19 11.34 41.75 41.05
CA LYS A 19 10.79 41.85 39.69
C LYS A 19 10.23 40.50 39.18
N GLN A 20 8.94 40.48 38.85
CA GLN A 20 8.38 39.49 37.93
C GLN A 20 9.08 39.64 36.56
N GLN A 21 9.91 38.67 36.21
CA GLN A 21 10.36 38.48 34.84
C GLN A 21 9.25 37.73 34.07
N PRO A 22 8.87 38.20 32.88
CA PRO A 22 7.79 37.58 32.11
C PRO A 22 8.23 36.22 31.59
N ALA A 23 7.35 35.22 31.74
CA ALA A 23 7.53 33.87 31.23
C ALA A 23 7.95 33.90 29.75
N ALA A 24 9.17 33.43 29.50
CA ALA A 24 9.74 33.31 28.17
C ALA A 24 8.82 32.45 27.29
N GLN A 25 8.28 33.08 26.24
CA GLN A 25 7.59 32.41 25.15
C GLN A 25 8.48 31.30 24.60
N THR A 26 8.13 30.05 24.85
CA THR A 26 8.78 28.91 24.20
C THR A 26 8.42 28.97 22.73
N LYS A 27 9.33 29.54 21.94
CA LYS A 27 9.26 29.54 20.48
C LYS A 27 9.23 28.07 20.04
N VAL A 28 8.03 27.60 19.65
CA VAL A 28 7.86 26.30 19.00
C VAL A 28 8.71 26.34 17.74
N ALA A 29 9.83 25.61 17.76
CA ALA A 29 10.72 25.53 16.63
C ALA A 29 9.91 25.03 15.42
N LYS A 30 9.89 25.82 14.34
CA LYS A 30 9.39 25.39 13.04
C LYS A 30 10.03 24.02 12.72
N PRO A 31 9.28 23.00 12.28
CA PRO A 31 9.89 21.77 11.83
C PRO A 31 10.87 22.14 10.71
N GLN A 32 12.15 21.94 10.96
CA GLN A 32 13.18 22.08 9.94
C GLN A 32 12.78 21.17 8.78
N GLU A 33 12.82 21.67 7.55
CA GLU A 33 12.61 20.87 6.35
C GLU A 33 13.63 19.72 6.37
N THR A 34 13.20 18.57 6.87
CA THR A 34 13.99 17.36 6.87
C THR A 34 14.16 16.98 5.41
N LYS A 35 15.37 17.21 4.87
CA LYS A 35 15.77 16.71 3.54
C LYS A 35 15.30 15.27 3.43
N GLU A 36 14.40 15.00 2.50
CA GLU A 36 13.89 13.65 2.31
C GLU A 36 15.05 12.74 1.91
N ASN A 37 15.27 11.70 2.72
CA ASN A 37 16.29 10.71 2.43
C ASN A 37 15.90 9.97 1.14
N VAL A 38 16.83 9.91 0.17
CA VAL A 38 16.66 9.21 -1.12
C VAL A 38 16.17 7.76 -0.92
N MET A 39 16.56 7.12 0.19
CA MET A 39 16.14 5.76 0.57
C MET A 39 14.66 5.63 0.97
N ARG A 40 13.89 6.73 0.99
CA ARG A 40 12.44 6.74 1.21
C ARG A 40 11.61 6.76 -0.08
N LYS A 41 12.27 6.84 -1.25
CA LYS A 41 11.60 6.81 -2.56
C LYS A 41 10.76 5.54 -2.71
N ILE A 42 9.49 5.72 -3.04
CA ILE A 42 8.55 4.62 -3.29
C ILE A 42 8.80 4.08 -4.70
N ARG A 43 8.80 2.75 -4.82
CA ARG A 43 8.94 2.03 -6.09
C ARG A 43 7.94 0.89 -6.18
N ILE A 44 7.69 0.44 -7.41
CA ILE A 44 6.93 -0.78 -7.67
C ILE A 44 7.84 -1.96 -7.36
N GLU A 45 7.45 -2.81 -6.41
CA GLU A 45 8.19 -4.02 -6.04
C GLU A 45 7.83 -5.18 -6.95
N LYS A 46 6.53 -5.34 -7.22
CA LYS A 46 5.98 -6.34 -8.13
C LYS A 46 4.58 -5.97 -8.57
N LEU A 47 4.25 -6.38 -9.78
CA LEU A 47 2.88 -6.46 -10.28
C LEU A 47 2.47 -7.92 -10.30
N MET A 48 1.33 -8.24 -9.69
CA MET A 48 0.72 -9.55 -9.80
C MET A 48 -0.50 -9.44 -10.70
N VAL A 49 -0.55 -10.31 -11.69
CA VAL A 49 -1.66 -10.41 -12.63
C VAL A 49 -2.29 -11.78 -12.43
N HIS A 50 -3.58 -11.80 -12.07
CA HIS A 50 -4.30 -13.00 -11.66
C HIS A 50 -5.55 -13.19 -12.52
N ILE A 51 -5.77 -14.42 -12.96
CA ILE A 51 -7.00 -14.84 -13.64
C ILE A 51 -7.59 -16.01 -12.86
N CYS A 52 -8.82 -15.84 -12.38
CA CYS A 52 -9.60 -16.92 -11.80
C CYS A 52 -10.60 -17.44 -12.83
N ALA A 53 -10.39 -18.66 -13.34
CA ALA A 53 -11.31 -19.28 -14.30
C ALA A 53 -12.52 -19.93 -13.62
N GLY A 54 -12.38 -20.34 -12.35
CA GLY A 54 -13.43 -21.01 -11.58
C GLY A 54 -13.56 -22.52 -11.87
N GLU A 55 -12.87 -23.02 -12.89
CA GLU A 55 -12.94 -24.39 -13.36
C GLU A 55 -11.56 -24.91 -13.79
N SER A 56 -11.41 -26.23 -13.81
CA SER A 56 -10.27 -26.88 -14.44
C SER A 56 -10.55 -27.16 -15.93
N GLY A 57 -9.51 -27.55 -16.67
CA GLY A 57 -9.62 -27.92 -18.08
C GLY A 57 -9.17 -26.81 -19.04
N ASP A 58 -9.82 -26.73 -20.20
CA ASP A 58 -9.33 -25.97 -21.35
C ASP A 58 -9.39 -24.45 -21.15
N LYS A 59 -10.39 -23.96 -20.41
CA LYS A 59 -10.47 -22.52 -20.11
C LYS A 59 -9.26 -22.04 -19.32
N LEU A 60 -8.76 -22.87 -18.41
CA LEU A 60 -7.59 -22.55 -17.60
C LEU A 60 -6.29 -22.60 -18.41
N THR A 61 -6.17 -23.53 -19.36
CA THR A 61 -5.00 -23.59 -20.26
C THR A 61 -4.99 -22.43 -21.24
N LYS A 62 -6.16 -21.98 -21.73
CA LYS A 62 -6.31 -20.75 -22.54
C LYS A 62 -5.93 -19.50 -21.75
N ALA A 63 -6.42 -19.36 -20.52
CA ALA A 63 -6.04 -18.25 -19.64
C ALA A 63 -4.52 -18.23 -19.34
N ALA A 64 -3.89 -19.41 -19.24
CA ALA A 64 -2.43 -19.51 -19.11
C ALA A 64 -1.71 -18.95 -20.33
N LYS A 65 -2.16 -19.27 -21.55
CA LYS A 65 -1.59 -18.73 -22.80
C LYS A 65 -1.72 -17.21 -22.87
N VAL A 66 -2.89 -16.65 -22.55
CA VAL A 66 -3.09 -15.19 -22.51
C VAL A 66 -2.12 -14.51 -21.56
N LEU A 67 -1.91 -15.08 -20.37
CA LEU A 67 -0.95 -14.54 -19.41
C LEU A 67 0.50 -14.69 -19.88
N GLU A 68 0.83 -15.78 -20.57
CA GLU A 68 2.15 -15.98 -21.16
C GLU A 68 2.41 -14.96 -22.27
N ASP A 69 1.45 -14.72 -23.16
CA ASP A 69 1.54 -13.73 -24.24
C ASP A 69 1.63 -12.29 -23.71
N LEU A 70 0.89 -11.98 -22.63
CA LEU A 70 0.94 -10.64 -22.01
C LEU A 70 2.27 -10.38 -21.31
N THR A 71 2.80 -11.39 -20.60
CA THR A 71 3.90 -11.19 -19.65
C THR A 71 5.25 -11.69 -20.15
N GLY A 72 5.27 -12.55 -21.17
CA GLY A 72 6.45 -13.27 -21.65
C GLY A 72 7.02 -14.28 -20.64
N GLN A 73 6.28 -14.59 -19.58
CA GLN A 73 6.73 -15.47 -18.49
C GLN A 73 5.78 -16.65 -18.33
N LYS A 74 6.36 -17.80 -17.96
CA LYS A 74 5.57 -19.00 -17.67
C LYS A 74 4.67 -18.78 -16.44
N PRO A 75 3.34 -18.88 -16.58
CA PRO A 75 2.44 -18.61 -15.47
C PRO A 75 2.39 -19.77 -14.47
N VAL A 76 1.95 -19.46 -13.25
CA VAL A 76 1.81 -20.41 -12.15
C VAL A 76 0.34 -20.75 -11.93
N PHE A 77 0.04 -22.05 -11.82
CA PHE A 77 -1.30 -22.54 -11.54
C PHE A 77 -1.60 -22.55 -10.04
N GLY A 78 -2.69 -21.89 -9.65
CA GLY A 78 -3.26 -21.91 -8.30
C GLY A 78 -4.23 -23.07 -8.12
N LYS A 79 -4.16 -23.72 -6.95
CA LYS A 79 -5.01 -24.85 -6.58
C LYS A 79 -6.12 -24.43 -5.62
N ALA A 80 -7.24 -25.14 -5.70
CA ALA A 80 -8.34 -25.09 -4.76
C ALA A 80 -7.88 -25.53 -3.37
N ARG A 81 -8.10 -24.69 -2.36
CA ARG A 81 -7.86 -25.08 -0.97
C ARG A 81 -8.99 -25.96 -0.42
N TYR A 82 -10.22 -25.72 -0.85
CA TYR A 82 -11.44 -26.34 -0.32
C TYR A 82 -12.34 -26.85 -1.45
N THR A 83 -13.18 -27.83 -1.14
CA THR A 83 -14.27 -28.27 -2.02
C THR A 83 -15.51 -27.43 -1.72
N VAL A 84 -16.08 -26.79 -2.73
CA VAL A 84 -17.29 -25.96 -2.59
C VAL A 84 -18.25 -26.29 -3.73
N ARG A 85 -19.37 -26.95 -3.40
CA ARG A 85 -20.33 -27.47 -4.40
C ARG A 85 -21.03 -26.36 -5.19
N SER A 86 -21.34 -25.22 -4.56
CA SER A 86 -21.98 -24.08 -5.22
C SER A 86 -21.12 -23.48 -6.35
N PHE A 87 -19.79 -23.58 -6.23
CA PHE A 87 -18.85 -23.13 -7.26
C PHE A 87 -18.37 -24.25 -8.18
N GLY A 88 -18.80 -25.50 -7.96
CA GLY A 88 -18.35 -26.65 -8.76
C GLY A 88 -16.90 -27.08 -8.54
N ILE A 89 -16.24 -26.58 -7.48
CA ILE A 89 -14.79 -26.74 -7.26
C ILE A 89 -14.50 -27.91 -6.31
N ARG A 90 -13.49 -28.72 -6.64
CA ARG A 90 -12.95 -29.77 -5.76
C ARG A 90 -11.60 -29.38 -5.17
N ARG A 91 -11.30 -29.86 -3.96
CA ARG A 91 -10.00 -29.63 -3.29
C ARG A 91 -8.82 -30.10 -4.15
N ASN A 92 -7.75 -29.30 -4.15
CA ASN A 92 -6.51 -29.49 -4.93
C ASN A 92 -6.65 -29.42 -6.45
N GLU A 93 -7.84 -29.12 -6.97
CA GLU A 93 -8.07 -28.86 -8.38
C GLU A 93 -7.41 -27.55 -8.80
N LYS A 94 -6.92 -27.44 -10.03
CA LYS A 94 -6.36 -26.17 -10.54
C LYS A 94 -7.52 -25.27 -10.97
N ILE A 95 -7.58 -24.04 -10.45
CA ILE A 95 -8.71 -23.11 -10.71
C ILE A 95 -8.24 -21.79 -11.32
N SER A 96 -7.04 -21.34 -10.96
CA SER A 96 -6.55 -20.00 -11.30
C SER A 96 -5.15 -20.08 -11.88
N VAL A 97 -4.78 -19.03 -12.60
CA VAL A 97 -3.45 -18.83 -13.17
C VAL A 97 -3.01 -17.42 -12.79
N PHE A 98 -1.76 -17.28 -12.38
CA PHE A 98 -1.21 -15.97 -12.05
C PHE A 98 0.24 -15.86 -12.46
N CYS A 99 0.66 -14.62 -12.72
CA CYS A 99 2.03 -14.28 -13.03
C CYS A 99 2.49 -13.14 -12.11
N THR A 100 3.77 -13.18 -11.70
CA THR A 100 4.38 -12.11 -10.90
C THR A 100 5.48 -11.45 -11.70
N ILE A 101 5.25 -10.20 -12.09
CA ILE A 101 6.13 -9.41 -12.94
C ILE A 101 6.86 -8.39 -12.08
N ARG A 102 8.11 -8.08 -12.41
CA ARG A 102 8.93 -7.08 -11.73
C ARG A 102 9.72 -6.26 -12.75
N GLY A 103 10.28 -5.15 -12.30
CA GLY A 103 11.09 -4.28 -13.14
C GLY A 103 10.26 -3.53 -14.19
N ASP A 104 10.88 -3.24 -15.33
CA ASP A 104 10.32 -2.36 -16.36
C ASP A 104 9.09 -2.98 -17.03
N GLN A 105 9.09 -4.29 -17.26
CA GLN A 105 7.92 -5.02 -17.78
C GLN A 105 6.67 -4.81 -16.91
N ALA A 106 6.83 -4.78 -15.58
CA ALA A 106 5.72 -4.52 -14.68
C ALA A 106 5.19 -3.09 -14.81
N ARG A 107 6.08 -2.12 -15.07
CA ARG A 107 5.70 -0.72 -15.28
C ARG A 107 4.92 -0.57 -16.59
N ASP A 108 5.39 -1.19 -17.66
CA ASP A 108 4.75 -1.09 -18.99
C ASP A 108 3.35 -1.70 -18.98
N ILE A 109 3.20 -2.90 -18.41
CA ILE A 109 1.91 -3.58 -18.30
C ILE A 109 0.98 -2.80 -17.36
N LEU A 110 1.49 -2.24 -16.27
CA LEU A 110 0.70 -1.40 -15.37
C LEU A 110 0.17 -0.15 -16.09
N VAL A 111 1.00 0.53 -16.90
CA VAL A 111 0.56 1.69 -17.70
C VAL A 111 -0.54 1.28 -18.69
N ARG A 112 -0.39 0.14 -19.37
CA ARG A 112 -1.44 -0.41 -20.25
C ARG A 112 -2.74 -0.63 -19.47
N GLY A 113 -2.66 -1.28 -18.31
CA GLY A 113 -3.85 -1.56 -17.50
C GLY A 113 -4.51 -0.32 -16.91
N LEU A 114 -3.73 0.68 -16.49
CA LEU A 114 -4.26 1.94 -15.97
C LEU A 114 -4.92 2.76 -17.08
N ARG A 115 -4.40 2.70 -18.32
CA ARG A 115 -5.03 3.36 -19.48
C ARG A 115 -6.43 2.82 -19.77
N VAL A 116 -6.66 1.52 -19.60
CA VAL A 116 -8.00 0.90 -19.70
C VAL A 116 -8.95 1.42 -18.62
N LYS A 117 -8.42 1.89 -17.50
CA LYS A 117 -9.18 2.53 -16.42
C LYS A 117 -9.14 4.05 -16.46
N GLU A 118 -8.74 4.64 -17.59
CA GLU A 118 -8.67 6.10 -17.78
C GLU A 118 -7.80 6.80 -16.71
N MET A 119 -6.84 6.07 -16.14
CA MET A 119 -5.98 6.52 -15.03
C MET A 119 -6.76 6.87 -13.75
N GLU A 120 -8.00 6.41 -13.62
CA GLU A 120 -8.86 6.67 -12.47
C GLU A 120 -8.96 5.46 -11.55
N LEU A 121 -8.78 5.69 -10.24
CA LEU A 121 -8.95 4.67 -9.21
C LEU A 121 -9.80 5.19 -8.06
N LYS A 122 -10.53 4.31 -7.39
CA LYS A 122 -11.28 4.66 -6.19
C LYS A 122 -10.38 4.51 -4.96
N LYS A 123 -10.59 5.31 -3.92
CA LYS A 123 -9.85 5.24 -2.64
C LYS A 123 -9.97 3.88 -1.95
N ARG A 124 -11.03 3.12 -2.23
CA ARG A 124 -11.22 1.74 -1.75
C ARG A 124 -10.22 0.74 -2.35
N ASN A 125 -9.67 1.04 -3.52
CA ASN A 125 -8.71 0.18 -4.20
C ASN A 125 -7.33 0.18 -3.53
N PHE A 126 -7.06 1.16 -2.67
CA PHE A 126 -5.84 1.26 -1.90
C PHE A 126 -5.99 0.59 -0.54
N SER A 127 -5.10 -0.34 -0.25
CA SER A 127 -4.98 -1.03 1.04
C SER A 127 -4.28 -0.18 2.08
N ASP A 128 -4.47 -0.51 3.36
CA ASP A 128 -3.79 0.16 4.47
C ASP A 128 -2.27 -0.06 4.46
N SER A 129 -1.83 -1.14 3.80
CA SER A 129 -0.41 -1.46 3.58
C SER A 129 0.23 -0.64 2.45
N GLY A 130 -0.49 0.31 1.84
CA GLY A 130 0.03 1.13 0.75
C GLY A 130 0.12 0.43 -0.61
N ASN A 131 -0.47 -0.76 -0.74
CA ASN A 131 -0.61 -1.47 -2.01
C ASN A 131 -1.96 -1.15 -2.64
N PHE A 132 -2.10 -1.31 -3.95
CA PHE A 132 -3.36 -1.08 -4.64
C PHE A 132 -3.61 -2.11 -5.73
N GLY A 133 -4.86 -2.25 -6.14
CA GLY A 133 -5.23 -3.14 -7.23
C GLY A 133 -6.53 -2.73 -7.91
N PHE A 134 -6.73 -3.24 -9.12
CA PHE A 134 -7.91 -3.00 -9.94
C PHE A 134 -8.17 -4.19 -10.86
N GLY A 135 -9.42 -4.38 -11.25
CA GLY A 135 -9.82 -5.43 -12.18
C GLY A 135 -10.10 -4.87 -13.56
N ILE A 136 -9.69 -5.61 -14.59
CA ILE A 136 -10.02 -5.38 -16.00
C ILE A 136 -10.91 -6.53 -16.46
N GLN A 137 -11.96 -6.22 -17.22
CA GLN A 137 -12.90 -7.23 -17.69
C GLN A 137 -12.46 -7.88 -19.01
N GLU A 138 -11.78 -7.12 -19.87
CA GLU A 138 -11.34 -7.57 -21.19
C GLU A 138 -9.83 -7.36 -21.35
N HIS A 139 -9.08 -8.44 -21.61
CA HIS A 139 -7.64 -8.34 -21.87
C HIS A 139 -7.30 -7.81 -23.26
N ILE A 140 -8.28 -7.70 -24.17
CA ILE A 140 -8.07 -7.15 -25.52
C ILE A 140 -7.67 -5.68 -25.43
N ASP A 141 -8.26 -4.94 -24.48
CA ASP A 141 -7.95 -3.53 -24.22
C ASP A 141 -6.49 -3.30 -23.78
N LEU A 142 -5.79 -4.36 -23.36
CA LEU A 142 -4.35 -4.32 -23.04
C LEU A 142 -3.45 -4.37 -24.29
N GLY A 143 -4.03 -4.47 -25.49
CA GLY A 143 -3.33 -4.52 -26.77
C GLY A 143 -3.00 -5.92 -27.28
N LEU A 144 -3.68 -6.96 -26.77
CA LEU A 144 -3.55 -8.32 -27.27
C LEU A 144 -4.47 -8.54 -28.47
N LYS A 145 -4.00 -9.29 -29.47
CA LYS A 145 -4.81 -9.67 -30.62
C LYS A 145 -5.94 -10.60 -30.18
N TYR A 146 -7.15 -10.33 -30.65
CA TYR A 146 -8.28 -11.22 -30.42
C TYR A 146 -8.08 -12.57 -31.13
N ASP A 147 -8.24 -13.65 -30.37
CA ASP A 147 -8.31 -15.02 -30.86
C ASP A 147 -9.64 -15.65 -30.43
N PRO A 148 -10.54 -15.99 -31.39
CA PRO A 148 -11.81 -16.65 -31.11
C PRO A 148 -11.67 -17.95 -30.33
N TYR A 149 -10.54 -18.66 -30.48
CA TYR A 149 -10.32 -19.91 -29.76
C TYR A 149 -10.06 -19.68 -28.27
N THR A 150 -9.39 -18.58 -27.94
CA THR A 150 -8.99 -18.24 -26.56
C THR A 150 -10.15 -17.62 -25.78
N GLY A 151 -10.95 -16.77 -26.43
CA GLY A 151 -12.09 -16.08 -25.81
C GLY A 151 -11.65 -14.88 -24.96
N ILE A 152 -12.62 -14.18 -24.34
CA ILE A 152 -12.37 -12.97 -23.54
C ILE A 152 -12.22 -13.35 -22.06
N PHE A 153 -11.19 -12.82 -21.42
CA PHE A 153 -10.89 -13.05 -20.01
C PHE A 153 -10.75 -11.74 -19.24
N GLY A 154 -11.36 -11.72 -18.06
CA GLY A 154 -11.10 -10.72 -17.02
C GLY A 154 -9.85 -11.06 -16.22
N MET A 155 -9.18 -10.02 -15.73
CA MET A 155 -7.89 -10.10 -15.07
C MET A 155 -7.83 -9.13 -13.89
N ASP A 156 -7.28 -9.60 -12.78
CA ASP A 156 -7.03 -8.77 -11.60
C ASP A 156 -5.57 -8.33 -11.55
N PHE A 157 -5.36 -7.02 -11.43
CA PHE A 157 -4.06 -6.41 -11.27
C PHE A 157 -3.87 -6.01 -9.81
N TYR A 158 -2.78 -6.47 -9.21
CA TYR A 158 -2.40 -6.10 -7.85
C TYR A 158 -0.96 -5.64 -7.78
N VAL A 159 -0.77 -4.38 -7.42
CA VAL A 159 0.52 -3.70 -7.37
C VAL A 159 0.99 -3.63 -5.93
N VAL A 160 2.21 -4.11 -5.69
CA VAL A 160 2.89 -3.97 -4.41
C VAL A 160 3.88 -2.83 -4.48
N LEU A 161 3.70 -1.84 -3.61
CA LEU A 161 4.63 -0.73 -3.45
C LEU A 161 5.57 -1.00 -2.29
N SER A 162 6.83 -0.63 -2.45
CA SER A 162 7.84 -0.76 -1.40
C SER A 162 8.76 0.45 -1.37
N ARG A 163 9.38 0.67 -0.21
CA ARG A 163 10.58 1.48 -0.09
C ARG A 163 11.81 0.56 -0.11
N PRO A 164 13.00 1.07 -0.47
CA PRO A 164 14.26 0.38 -0.25
C PRO A 164 14.36 -0.20 1.18
N GLY A 165 14.97 -1.37 1.35
CA GLY A 165 15.09 -2.02 2.66
C GLY A 165 14.02 -3.06 2.98
N LEU A 166 13.03 -3.30 2.11
CA LEU A 166 12.09 -4.42 2.25
C LEU A 166 12.80 -5.78 2.40
N ARG A 167 14.00 -5.92 1.83
CA ARG A 167 14.86 -7.10 1.94
C ARG A 167 15.11 -7.54 3.38
N VAL A 168 15.13 -6.62 4.35
CA VAL A 168 15.35 -6.94 5.77
C VAL A 168 14.31 -7.92 6.31
N ALA A 169 13.07 -7.81 5.85
CA ALA A 169 11.96 -8.69 6.23
C ALA A 169 11.89 -10.00 5.40
N GLN A 170 12.59 -10.06 4.26
CA GLN A 170 12.52 -11.19 3.32
C GLN A 170 13.74 -12.10 3.36
N ARG A 171 14.89 -11.60 3.84
CA ARG A 171 16.13 -12.38 3.91
C ARG A 171 16.01 -13.52 4.92
N LYS A 172 16.70 -14.65 4.63
CA LYS A 172 16.76 -15.82 5.54
C LYS A 172 17.60 -15.53 6.78
N SER A 173 18.83 -15.01 6.58
CA SER A 173 19.75 -14.71 7.68
C SER A 173 19.45 -13.33 8.28
N ARG A 174 19.43 -13.25 9.62
CA ARG A 174 19.19 -12.02 10.39
C ARG A 174 17.94 -11.26 9.92
N ASN A 175 16.84 -11.98 9.71
CA ASN A 175 15.55 -11.39 9.39
C ASN A 175 15.07 -10.50 10.55
N SER A 176 14.52 -9.33 10.26
CA SER A 176 13.82 -8.51 11.23
C SER A 176 12.62 -7.80 10.61
N ARG A 177 11.70 -7.34 11.47
CA ARG A 177 10.48 -6.63 11.02
C ARG A 177 10.84 -5.25 10.47
N LEU A 178 10.15 -4.85 9.41
CA LEU A 178 10.28 -3.51 8.84
C LEU A 178 9.72 -2.46 9.82
N GLY A 179 10.53 -1.44 10.11
CA GLY A 179 10.15 -0.31 10.95
C GLY A 179 8.97 0.47 10.40
N THR A 180 8.18 1.09 11.27
CA THR A 180 6.93 1.79 10.91
C THR A 180 7.16 2.90 9.89
N GLN A 181 8.23 3.68 10.05
CA GLN A 181 8.59 4.77 9.12
C GLN A 181 8.98 4.28 7.72
N GLN A 182 9.43 3.03 7.59
CA GLN A 182 9.84 2.46 6.30
C GLN A 182 8.69 1.78 5.55
N ARG A 183 7.54 1.60 6.21
CA ARG A 183 6.32 1.11 5.56
C ARG A 183 5.69 2.23 4.73
N VAL A 184 5.03 1.83 3.65
CA VAL A 184 4.22 2.74 2.84
C VAL A 184 2.82 2.77 3.44
N THR A 185 2.29 3.97 3.65
CA THR A 185 0.91 4.16 4.12
C THR A 185 -0.04 4.33 2.93
N LYS A 186 -1.33 4.12 3.17
CA LYS A 186 -2.38 4.34 2.17
C LYS A 186 -2.35 5.75 1.57
N LYS A 187 -2.12 6.78 2.39
CA LYS A 187 -2.06 8.18 1.93
C LYS A 187 -0.88 8.41 1.00
N GLU A 188 0.30 7.93 1.39
CA GLU A 188 1.51 8.02 0.57
C GLU A 188 1.37 7.26 -0.76
N ALA A 189 0.67 6.12 -0.77
CA ALA A 189 0.42 5.35 -1.99
C ALA A 189 -0.52 6.09 -2.97
N VAL A 190 -1.56 6.75 -2.46
CA VAL A 190 -2.46 7.59 -3.28
C VAL A 190 -1.70 8.77 -3.87
N GLU A 191 -0.91 9.45 -3.05
CA GLU A 191 -0.08 10.58 -3.49
C GLU A 191 0.93 10.13 -4.57
N TRP A 192 1.60 9.01 -4.33
CA TRP A 192 2.54 8.42 -5.29
C TRP A 192 1.87 8.07 -6.62
N PHE A 193 0.65 7.53 -6.59
CA PHE A 193 -0.11 7.22 -7.80
C PHE A 193 -0.43 8.48 -8.61
N LYS A 194 -0.93 9.53 -7.95
CA LYS A 194 -1.20 10.84 -8.57
C LYS A 194 0.05 11.45 -9.19
N GLN A 195 1.17 11.43 -8.48
CA GLN A 195 2.43 12.02 -8.96
C GLN A 195 3.09 11.21 -10.09
N THR A 196 3.01 9.88 -10.06
CA THR A 196 3.73 9.01 -11.01
C THR A 196 2.97 8.82 -12.31
N PHE A 197 1.64 8.76 -12.23
CA PHE A 197 0.77 8.40 -13.34
C PHE A 197 -0.21 9.52 -13.72
N GLU A 198 -0.17 10.67 -13.03
CA GLU A 198 -1.10 11.79 -13.26
C GLU A 198 -2.58 11.37 -13.15
N GLY A 199 -2.84 10.30 -12.38
CA GLY A 199 -4.16 9.68 -12.28
C GLY A 199 -5.04 10.28 -11.21
N ASN A 200 -6.35 10.22 -11.40
CA ASN A 200 -7.33 10.73 -10.45
C ASN A 200 -7.71 9.65 -9.42
N VAL A 201 -7.89 10.07 -8.16
CA VAL A 201 -8.36 9.18 -7.09
C VAL A 201 -9.55 9.79 -6.36
N TYR A 202 -10.67 9.05 -6.38
CA TYR A 202 -11.96 9.43 -5.78
C TYR A 202 -12.26 8.61 -4.51
#